data_AF-M2MS92-F1
#
_entry.id   AF-M2MS92-F1
#
_cell.length_a   1.000
_cell.length_b   1.000
_cell.length_c   1.000
_cell.angle_alpha   90.00
_cell.angle_beta   90.00
_cell.angle_gamma   90.00
#
_symmetry.space_group_name_H-M   'P 1'
#
loop_
_entity.id
_entity.type
_entity.pdbx_description
1 polymer ?
#
loop_
_entity_poly.entity_id
_entity_poly.type
_entity_poly.pdbx_seq_one_letter_code
_entity_poly.pdbx_strand_id
1 'polypeptide(L)'
;MGSMVPITSAQAANGASAVFFVNNANILFQYAARDEPEKPRDVGRRYQDDPVKDQNGNAVTCSSKDLAALAYQWQGLTSTRLYFADGDNIMQELCSDNNGPWFIGSLGNSNFQATPGTQISAHVNYNSSQLKVYFYSASITDRPSITWTTLGDDQWQVKGI
;
A
#
# COMPACT_ATOMS: atom_id res chain seq x y z
N MET A 1 17.18 -11.33 17.97
CA MET A 1 15.71 -11.19 18.02
C MET A 1 15.23 -10.99 16.59
N GLY A 2 14.32 -11.83 16.09
CA GLY A 2 13.82 -11.70 14.72
C GLY A 2 12.99 -10.42 14.58
N SER A 3 13.32 -9.57 13.61
CA SER A 3 12.48 -8.43 13.23
C SER A 3 11.14 -8.97 12.75
N MET A 4 10.03 -8.55 13.35
CA MET A 4 8.71 -8.82 12.79
C MET A 4 8.58 -8.06 11.46
N VAL A 5 8.01 -8.73 10.46
CA VAL A 5 7.72 -8.19 9.15
C VAL A 5 6.41 -7.39 9.21
N PRO A 6 6.32 -6.20 8.59
CA PRO A 6 5.06 -5.48 8.51
C PRO A 6 4.03 -6.28 7.71
N ILE A 7 2.81 -6.32 8.23
CA ILE A 7 1.63 -6.82 7.52
C ILE A 7 0.59 -5.72 7.47
N THR A 8 -0.16 -5.66 6.37
CA THR A 8 -1.32 -4.79 6.21
C THR A 8 -2.39 -5.52 5.40
N SER A 9 -3.60 -5.01 5.33
CA SER A 9 -4.68 -5.68 4.61
C SER A 9 -5.58 -4.70 3.89
N ALA A 10 -6.04 -5.09 2.71
CA ALA A 10 -7.08 -4.39 1.98
C ALA A 10 -7.85 -5.38 1.12
N GLN A 11 -8.98 -4.95 0.58
CA GLN A 11 -9.60 -5.69 -0.51
C GLN A 11 -8.70 -5.57 -1.76
N ALA A 12 -8.37 -6.70 -2.39
CA ALA A 12 -7.78 -6.69 -3.71
C ALA A 12 -8.80 -6.19 -4.74
N ALA A 13 -8.34 -5.69 -5.88
CA ALA A 13 -9.23 -5.06 -6.86
C ALA A 13 -10.24 -6.04 -7.51
N ASN A 14 -10.06 -7.35 -7.34
CA ASN A 14 -11.06 -8.39 -7.68
C ASN A 14 -12.14 -8.63 -6.61
N GLY A 15 -12.09 -7.92 -5.49
CA GLY A 15 -13.02 -8.08 -4.38
C GLY A 15 -12.59 -9.06 -3.29
N ALA A 16 -11.48 -9.78 -3.46
CA ALA A 16 -10.98 -10.72 -2.46
C ALA A 16 -10.32 -10.01 -1.27
N SER A 17 -10.45 -10.56 -0.06
CA SER A 17 -9.65 -10.14 1.08
C SER A 17 -8.19 -10.47 0.84
N ALA A 18 -7.29 -9.49 1.04
CA ALA A 18 -5.86 -9.69 0.85
C ALA A 18 -5.05 -9.15 2.03
N VAL A 19 -4.04 -9.93 2.42
CA VAL A 19 -2.97 -9.50 3.32
C VAL A 19 -1.74 -9.21 2.49
N PHE A 20 -1.09 -8.09 2.74
CA PHE A 20 0.16 -7.68 2.12
C PHE A 20 1.27 -7.71 3.16
N PHE A 21 2.42 -8.24 2.78
CA PHE A 21 3.56 -8.37 3.69
C PHE A 21 4.89 -8.37 2.92
N VAL A 22 5.98 -8.03 3.60
CA VAL A 22 7.32 -7.97 2.99
C VAL A 22 8.21 -9.07 3.55
N ASN A 23 8.65 -10.01 2.74
CA ASN A 23 9.47 -11.11 3.25
C ASN A 23 10.89 -10.64 3.68
N ASN A 24 11.69 -11.55 4.25
CA ASN A 24 13.06 -11.25 4.69
C ASN A 24 14.04 -10.85 3.54
N ALA A 25 13.64 -11.05 2.28
CA ALA A 25 14.38 -10.60 1.11
C ALA A 25 13.89 -9.23 0.59
N ASN A 26 13.10 -8.50 1.39
CA ASN A 26 12.48 -7.22 1.05
C ASN A 26 11.53 -7.29 -0.15
N ILE A 27 10.99 -8.46 -0.48
CA ILE A 27 10.01 -8.62 -1.57
C ILE A 27 8.60 -8.50 -0.99
N LEU A 28 7.77 -7.69 -1.64
CA LEU A 28 6.36 -7.52 -1.32
C LEU A 28 5.54 -8.70 -1.85
N PHE A 29 4.74 -9.30 -0.97
CA PHE A 29 3.84 -10.41 -1.25
C PHE A 29 2.38 -10.00 -0.99
N GLN A 30 1.50 -10.64 -1.74
CA GLN A 30 0.06 -10.64 -1.50
C GLN A 30 -0.38 -12.06 -1.14
N TYR A 31 -1.14 -12.18 -0.05
CA TYR A 31 -1.84 -13.38 0.37
C TYR A 31 -3.34 -13.14 0.22
N ALA A 32 -3.90 -13.53 -0.93
CA ALA A 32 -5.30 -13.26 -1.28
C ALA A 32 -6.19 -14.48 -1.04
N ALA A 33 -7.38 -14.24 -0.50
CA ALA A 33 -8.42 -15.25 -0.38
C ALA A 33 -8.86 -15.75 -1.78
N ARG A 34 -8.95 -17.07 -1.94
CA ARG A 34 -9.44 -17.71 -3.17
C ARG A 34 -10.96 -17.77 -3.24
N ASP A 35 -11.61 -17.85 -2.08
CA ASP A 35 -13.04 -17.95 -1.93
C ASP A 35 -13.53 -16.88 -0.95
N GLU A 36 -14.67 -16.27 -1.26
CA GLU A 36 -15.42 -15.39 -0.36
C GLU A 36 -16.87 -15.91 -0.26
N PRO A 37 -17.52 -15.88 0.93
CA PRO A 37 -16.99 -15.46 2.22
C PRO A 37 -16.09 -16.51 2.89
N GLU A 38 -15.34 -16.10 3.93
CA GLU A 38 -14.55 -17.01 4.78
C GLU A 38 -15.45 -18.08 5.43
N LYS A 39 -15.05 -19.37 5.36
CA LYS A 39 -15.86 -20.48 5.87
C LYS A 39 -15.21 -21.11 7.13
N PRO A 40 -15.95 -21.48 8.19
CA PRO A 40 -15.37 -21.94 9.46
C PRO A 40 -14.47 -23.18 9.42
N ARG A 41 -14.53 -24.00 8.36
CA ARG A 41 -13.68 -25.18 8.13
C ARG A 41 -13.46 -25.40 6.63
N ASP A 42 -12.22 -25.34 6.15
CA ASP A 42 -11.79 -26.10 4.97
C ASP A 42 -10.41 -26.66 5.21
N VAL A 43 -10.20 -27.81 4.59
CA VAL A 43 -9.02 -28.68 4.62
C VAL A 43 -8.05 -28.37 3.47
N GLY A 44 -8.03 -27.13 2.94
CA GLY A 44 -7.19 -26.73 1.80
C GLY A 44 -6.55 -25.34 1.92
N ARG A 45 -5.48 -25.08 1.16
CA ARG A 45 -4.86 -23.74 1.08
C ARG A 45 -5.82 -22.76 0.41
N ARG A 46 -6.55 -21.99 1.22
CA ARG A 46 -7.51 -20.96 0.77
C ARG A 46 -6.87 -19.65 0.33
N TYR A 47 -5.58 -19.51 0.54
CA TYR A 47 -4.83 -18.31 0.24
C TYR A 47 -3.68 -18.66 -0.69
N GLN A 48 -3.44 -17.80 -1.67
CA GLN A 48 -2.29 -17.91 -2.56
C GLN A 48 -1.30 -16.80 -2.22
N ASP A 49 -0.06 -17.18 -1.95
CA ASP A 49 1.07 -16.27 -1.81
C ASP A 49 1.72 -16.06 -3.17
N ASP A 50 1.58 -14.85 -3.71
CA ASP A 50 2.30 -14.44 -4.91
C ASP A 50 3.11 -13.17 -4.60
N PRO A 51 4.35 -13.07 -5.13
CA PRO A 51 5.05 -11.81 -5.11
C PRO A 51 4.23 -10.79 -5.92
N VAL A 52 4.04 -9.61 -5.36
CA VAL A 52 3.44 -8.49 -6.08
C VAL A 52 4.41 -8.07 -7.17
N LYS A 53 3.93 -8.02 -8.41
CA LYS A 53 4.76 -7.71 -9.58
C LYS A 53 4.33 -6.40 -10.22
N ASP A 54 5.28 -5.56 -10.57
CA ASP A 54 5.04 -4.35 -11.34
C ASP A 54 4.56 -4.64 -12.78
N GLN A 55 4.27 -3.59 -13.53
CA GLN A 55 3.81 -3.64 -14.92
C GLN A 55 4.78 -4.33 -15.89
N ASN A 56 6.04 -4.52 -15.48
CA ASN A 56 7.08 -5.22 -16.25
C ASN A 56 7.24 -6.69 -15.81
N GLY A 57 6.48 -7.14 -14.81
CA GLY A 57 6.56 -8.49 -14.25
C GLY A 57 7.66 -8.68 -13.20
N ASN A 58 8.32 -7.59 -12.76
CA ASN A 58 9.34 -7.65 -11.72
C ASN A 58 8.71 -7.65 -10.34
N ALA A 59 9.23 -8.47 -9.42
CA ALA A 59 8.79 -8.45 -8.04
C ALA A 59 9.10 -7.08 -7.40
N VAL A 60 8.12 -6.50 -6.73
CA VAL A 60 8.26 -5.19 -6.06
C VAL A 60 9.09 -5.37 -4.79
N THR A 61 10.15 -4.59 -4.66
CA THR A 61 10.97 -4.55 -3.45
C THR A 61 10.56 -3.39 -2.55
N CYS A 62 10.39 -3.66 -1.26
CA CYS A 62 10.08 -2.68 -0.24
C CYS A 62 11.05 -2.84 0.92
N SER A 63 11.81 -1.79 1.22
CA SER A 63 12.74 -1.74 2.36
C SER A 63 12.15 -1.06 3.60
N SER A 64 10.95 -0.49 3.48
CA SER A 64 10.21 0.06 4.62
C SER A 64 9.92 -1.01 5.66
N LYS A 65 9.95 -0.59 6.93
CA LYS A 65 9.54 -1.40 8.07
C LYS A 65 8.05 -1.28 8.38
N ASP A 66 7.31 -0.51 7.59
CA ASP A 66 5.85 -0.42 7.64
C ASP A 66 5.21 -0.33 6.26
N LEU A 67 3.93 -0.69 6.19
CA LEU A 67 3.11 -0.74 4.98
C LEU A 67 1.70 -0.24 5.31
N ALA A 68 1.10 0.57 4.44
CA ALA A 68 -0.32 0.84 4.50
C ALA A 68 -1.01 0.33 3.24
N ALA A 69 -2.16 -0.32 3.40
CA ALA A 69 -3.02 -0.72 2.31
C ALA A 69 -4.41 -0.08 2.45
N LEU A 70 -5.02 0.26 1.31
CA LEU A 70 -6.43 0.61 1.26
C LEU A 70 -7.04 0.15 -0.05
N ALA A 71 -8.37 0.03 -0.04
CA ALA A 71 -9.18 -0.21 -1.21
C ALA A 71 -10.33 0.80 -1.26
N TYR A 72 -10.69 1.25 -2.45
CA TYR A 72 -11.80 2.17 -2.64
C TYR A 72 -12.46 1.98 -4.01
N GLN A 73 -13.67 2.52 -4.13
CA GLN A 73 -14.36 2.65 -5.41
C GLN A 73 -14.53 4.12 -5.75
N TRP A 74 -14.17 4.48 -6.98
CA TRP A 74 -14.31 5.84 -7.49
C TRP A 74 -14.66 5.82 -8.97
N GLN A 75 -15.76 6.49 -9.34
CA GLN A 75 -16.22 6.60 -10.73
C GLN A 75 -16.31 5.25 -11.47
N GLY A 76 -16.73 4.19 -10.77
CA GLY A 76 -16.86 2.84 -11.34
C GLY A 76 -15.56 2.03 -11.40
N LEU A 77 -14.44 2.58 -10.95
CA LEU A 77 -13.17 1.86 -10.79
C LEU A 77 -13.09 1.28 -9.37
N THR A 78 -12.66 0.01 -9.26
CA THR A 78 -12.24 -0.58 -7.98
C THR A 78 -10.72 -0.52 -7.91
N SER A 79 -10.20 0.10 -6.86
CA SER A 79 -8.79 0.44 -6.71
C SER A 79 -8.24 -0.12 -5.42
N THR A 80 -7.08 -0.78 -5.49
CA THR A 80 -6.24 -1.13 -4.34
C THR A 80 -4.97 -0.31 -4.40
N ARG A 81 -4.52 0.20 -3.25
CA ARG A 81 -3.28 0.97 -3.14
C ARG A 81 -2.44 0.45 -1.98
N LEU A 82 -1.13 0.42 -2.18
CA LEU A 82 -0.13 0.15 -1.15
C LEU A 82 0.81 1.34 -1.03
N TYR A 83 1.12 1.72 0.21
CA TYR A 83 2.06 2.79 0.53
C TYR A 83 3.19 2.24 1.38
N PHE A 84 4.40 2.63 1.02
CA PHE A 84 5.63 2.21 1.67
C PHE A 84 6.71 3.27 1.45
N ALA A 85 7.83 3.14 2.14
CA ALA A 85 9.05 3.89 1.85
C ALA A 85 10.08 2.98 1.17
N ASP A 86 10.82 3.49 0.18
CA ASP A 86 11.88 2.73 -0.51
C ASP A 86 13.22 2.73 0.25
N GLY A 87 14.29 2.33 -0.43
CA GLY A 87 15.64 2.19 0.15
C GLY A 87 16.23 3.52 0.59
N ASP A 88 15.80 4.59 -0.07
CA ASP A 88 16.19 5.96 0.21
C ASP A 88 15.21 6.65 1.17
N ASN A 89 14.22 5.91 1.68
CA ASN A 89 13.10 6.38 2.51
C ASN A 89 12.23 7.44 1.81
N ILE A 90 12.09 7.35 0.49
CA ILE A 90 11.11 8.13 -0.26
C ILE A 90 9.76 7.40 -0.22
N MET A 91 8.68 8.12 0.06
CA MET A 91 7.33 7.57 0.03
C MET A 91 6.96 7.11 -1.39
N GLN A 92 6.46 5.89 -1.49
CA GLN A 92 6.08 5.22 -2.72
C GLN A 92 4.60 4.81 -2.68
N GLU A 93 4.03 4.70 -3.87
CA GLU A 93 2.67 4.18 -4.09
C GLU A 93 2.75 3.03 -5.10
N LEU A 94 2.03 1.95 -4.80
CA LEU A 94 1.75 0.88 -5.76
C LEU A 94 0.25 0.74 -5.96
N CYS A 95 -0.17 0.70 -7.21
CA CYS A 95 -1.56 0.78 -7.63
C CYS A 95 -1.99 -0.50 -8.35
N SER A 96 -3.21 -0.98 -8.07
CA SER A 96 -3.93 -1.93 -8.92
C SER A 96 -5.36 -1.44 -9.10
N ASP A 97 -5.81 -1.33 -10.34
CA ASP A 97 -7.14 -0.87 -10.71
C ASP A 97 -7.87 -1.96 -11.50
N ASN A 98 -9.15 -2.21 -11.17
CA ASN A 98 -10.02 -3.20 -11.80
C ASN A 98 -9.39 -4.59 -11.99
N ASN A 99 -8.61 -5.04 -10.99
CA ASN A 99 -7.86 -6.30 -11.04
C ASN A 99 -6.82 -6.36 -12.16
N GLY A 100 -6.35 -5.19 -12.63
CA GLY A 100 -5.22 -5.07 -13.53
C GLY A 100 -3.88 -5.34 -12.86
N PRO A 101 -2.79 -5.45 -13.65
CA PRO A 101 -1.44 -5.60 -13.11
C PRO A 101 -1.10 -4.43 -12.19
N TRP A 102 -0.26 -4.68 -11.19
CA TRP A 102 0.20 -3.59 -10.34
C TRP A 102 1.12 -2.66 -11.12
N PHE A 103 1.04 -1.37 -10.83
CA PHE A 103 1.91 -0.34 -11.41
C PHE A 103 2.36 0.65 -10.34
N ILE A 104 3.51 1.28 -10.58
CA ILE A 104 4.05 2.31 -9.68
C ILE A 104 3.22 3.58 -9.83
N GLY A 105 2.69 4.06 -8.71
CA GLY A 105 1.92 5.31 -8.63
C GLY A 105 2.79 6.55 -8.65
N SER A 106 2.16 7.72 -8.68
CA SER A 106 2.87 8.99 -8.85
C SER A 106 3.50 9.56 -7.58
N LEU A 107 3.17 9.01 -6.39
CA LEU A 107 3.68 9.50 -5.11
C LEU A 107 5.21 9.54 -5.05
N GLY A 108 5.88 8.53 -5.62
CA GLY A 108 7.35 8.46 -5.65
C GLY A 108 8.00 9.65 -6.37
N ASN A 109 7.31 10.22 -7.36
CA ASN A 109 7.82 11.37 -8.12
C ASN A 109 7.88 12.66 -7.29
N SER A 110 7.14 12.71 -6.18
CA SER A 110 7.11 13.87 -5.30
C SER A 110 8.28 13.95 -4.32
N ASN A 111 9.12 12.90 -4.24
CA ASN A 111 10.32 12.87 -3.38
C ASN A 111 10.05 13.22 -1.91
N PHE A 112 8.92 12.77 -1.36
CA PHE A 112 8.62 13.01 0.05
C PHE A 112 9.44 12.08 0.95
N GLN A 113 10.42 12.68 1.63
CA GLN A 113 11.34 11.99 2.51
C GLN A 113 10.68 11.62 3.85
N ALA A 114 10.59 10.32 4.11
CA ALA A 114 10.15 9.76 5.38
C ALA A 114 11.32 9.60 6.37
N THR A 115 10.99 9.62 7.67
CA THR A 115 11.90 9.17 8.72
C THR A 115 12.10 7.65 8.57
N PRO A 116 13.35 7.14 8.65
CA PRO A 116 13.60 5.71 8.52
C PRO A 116 12.80 4.86 9.52
N GLY A 117 12.05 3.89 9.00
CA GLY A 117 11.19 3.03 9.80
C GLY A 117 9.94 3.71 10.36
N THR A 118 9.50 4.83 9.76
CA THR A 118 8.23 5.47 10.11
C THR A 118 7.07 4.48 10.02
N GLN A 119 6.08 4.67 10.88
CA GLN A 119 4.77 4.10 10.67
C GLN A 119 4.05 4.81 9.51
N ILE A 120 3.22 4.08 8.79
CA ILE A 120 2.46 4.57 7.64
C ILE A 120 0.99 4.22 7.83
N SER A 121 0.11 5.20 7.66
CA SER A 121 -1.35 4.99 7.67
C SER A 121 -1.97 5.69 6.49
N ALA A 122 -2.99 5.10 5.88
CA ALA A 122 -3.65 5.70 4.74
C ALA A 122 -5.17 5.56 4.85
N HIS A 123 -5.91 6.54 4.34
CA HIS A 123 -7.36 6.46 4.24
C HIS A 123 -7.91 7.29 3.08
N VAL A 124 -9.14 6.99 2.69
CA VAL A 124 -9.91 7.75 1.72
C VAL A 124 -10.96 8.58 2.44
N ASN A 125 -11.01 9.87 2.15
CA ASN A 125 -12.06 10.77 2.59
C ASN A 125 -13.00 11.05 1.41
N TYR A 126 -14.16 10.38 1.40
CA TYR A 126 -15.15 10.51 0.33
C TYR A 126 -15.81 11.89 0.26
N ASN A 127 -15.90 12.63 1.38
CA ASN A 127 -16.49 13.98 1.38
C ASN A 127 -15.62 14.99 0.63
N SER A 128 -14.29 14.83 0.71
CA SER A 128 -13.35 15.68 -0.03
C SER A 128 -12.80 15.00 -1.29
N SER A 129 -13.21 13.77 -1.58
CA SER A 129 -12.64 12.95 -2.66
C SER A 129 -11.10 12.89 -2.59
N GLN A 130 -10.56 12.77 -1.39
CA GLN A 130 -9.11 12.77 -1.16
C GLN A 130 -8.62 11.41 -0.68
N LEU A 131 -7.46 11.03 -1.18
CA LEU A 131 -6.64 9.97 -0.63
C LEU A 131 -5.56 10.62 0.23
N LYS A 132 -5.41 10.15 1.47
CA LYS A 132 -4.50 10.70 2.47
C LYS A 132 -3.56 9.64 3.01
N VAL A 133 -2.28 9.95 3.07
CA VAL A 133 -1.23 9.09 3.63
C VAL A 133 -0.50 9.87 4.73
N TYR A 134 -0.37 9.25 5.89
CA TYR A 134 0.22 9.80 7.10
C TYR A 134 1.50 9.05 7.43
N PHE A 135 2.55 9.79 7.74
CA PHE A 135 3.89 9.26 8.02
C PHE A 135 4.70 10.31 8.79
N TYR A 136 5.78 9.94 9.48
CA TYR A 136 6.73 10.91 10.02
C TYR A 136 7.71 11.31 8.91
N SER A 137 7.75 12.59 8.54
CA SER A 137 8.71 13.09 7.55
C SER A 137 10.08 13.29 8.19
N ALA A 138 11.14 13.32 7.38
CA ALA A 138 12.49 13.57 7.89
C ALA A 138 12.69 15.01 8.40
N SER A 139 11.85 15.96 7.96
CA SER A 139 11.92 17.37 8.35
C SER A 139 11.04 17.73 9.54
N ILE A 140 10.02 16.92 9.86
CA ILE A 140 9.08 17.15 10.96
C ILE A 140 9.04 15.89 11.81
N THR A 141 9.76 15.92 12.93
CA THR A 141 10.03 14.74 13.77
C THR A 141 9.22 14.72 15.07
N ASP A 142 8.55 15.81 15.43
CA ASP A 142 7.73 15.92 16.65
C ASP A 142 6.27 15.53 16.46
N ARG A 143 5.83 15.38 15.21
CA ARG A 143 4.45 15.04 14.82
C ARG A 143 4.39 14.40 13.43
N PRO A 144 3.29 13.71 13.08
CA PRO A 144 3.11 13.17 11.74
C PRO A 144 3.04 14.27 10.66
N SER A 145 3.35 13.88 9.45
CA SER A 145 3.10 14.61 8.21
C SER A 145 1.99 13.90 7.43
N ILE A 146 1.34 14.65 6.54
CA ILE A 146 0.34 14.13 5.61
C ILE A 146 0.78 14.45 4.19
N THR A 147 0.66 13.47 3.31
CA THR A 147 0.58 13.68 1.87
C THR A 147 -0.78 13.26 1.35
N TRP A 148 -1.31 13.97 0.37
CA TRP A 148 -2.63 13.68 -0.19
C TRP A 148 -2.72 14.02 -1.67
N THR A 149 -3.64 13.34 -2.35
CA THR A 149 -4.08 13.63 -3.72
C THR A 149 -5.60 13.58 -3.81
N THR A 150 -6.18 14.06 -4.90
CA THR A 150 -7.59 13.85 -5.23
C THR A 150 -7.76 12.46 -5.85
N LEU A 151 -8.88 11.78 -5.59
CA LEU A 151 -9.14 10.47 -6.19
C LEU A 151 -9.15 10.57 -7.73
N GLY A 152 -8.29 9.78 -8.37
CA GLY A 152 -8.09 9.77 -9.82
C GLY A 152 -7.10 10.81 -10.35
N ASP A 153 -6.45 11.57 -9.46
CA ASP A 153 -5.40 12.54 -9.79
C ASP A 153 -4.01 11.97 -9.45
N ASP A 154 -2.98 12.46 -10.14
CA ASP A 154 -1.59 12.07 -9.97
C ASP A 154 -0.74 13.15 -9.26
N GLN A 155 -1.32 14.30 -8.94
CA GLN A 155 -0.64 15.42 -8.28
C GLN A 155 -0.74 15.35 -6.76
N TRP A 156 0.36 14.94 -6.12
CA TRP A 156 0.45 14.85 -4.66
C TRP A 156 0.88 16.17 -4.00
N GLN A 157 0.30 16.43 -2.85
CA GLN A 157 0.60 17.57 -1.98
C GLN A 157 1.12 17.08 -0.62
N VAL A 158 1.84 17.92 0.14
CA VAL A 158 2.37 17.57 1.47
C VAL A 158 2.23 18.70 2.49
N LYS A 159 2.00 18.35 3.76
CA LYS A 159 1.91 19.28 4.88
C LYS A 159 2.30 18.58 6.19
N GLY A 160 2.96 19.29 7.12
CA GLY A 160 3.08 18.85 8.52
C GLY A 160 1.79 19.09 9.31
N ILE A 161 1.40 18.17 10.19
CA ILE A 161 0.16 18.28 11.00
C ILE A 161 0.44 18.25 12.49
#